data_AF-A0A0D9QQP8-F1
#
_entry.id   AF-A0A0D9QQP8-F1
#
_cell.length_a   1.000
_cell.length_b   1.000
_cell.length_c   1.000
_cell.angle_alpha   90.00
_cell.angle_beta   90.00
_cell.angle_gamma   90.00
#
_symmetry.space_group_name_H-M   'P 1'
#
loop_
_entity.id
_entity.type
_entity.pdbx_description
1 polymer ?
#
loop_
_entity_poly.entity_id
_entity_poly.type
_entity_poly.pdbx_seq_one_letter_code
_entity_poly.pdbx_strand_id
1 'polypeptide(L)'
;MMQENCSRKSVSKLFDCLSKEIEKQQPKNVIHFMVDFLCKNYGSHLRGFAHVWDVDLELEKEKKLVIEFFKSQKLTTEIAKHFINVGFDSMESLLYLNAHILDDIEKFNNVNWLPGHKIRLQQMFSNMQENVKTFYAEYDKDDIKCGLDYSALRVSPGR
;
A
#
# COMPACT_ATOMS: atom_id res chain seq x y z
N MET A 1 31.38 27.46 -20.87
CA MET A 1 30.12 28.04 -21.41
C MET A 1 29.13 27.02 -22.02
N MET A 2 29.35 25.69 -21.99
CA MET A 2 28.42 24.72 -22.64
C MET A 2 27.27 24.19 -21.75
N GLN A 3 27.28 24.46 -20.45
CA GLN A 3 26.34 23.83 -19.49
C GLN A 3 24.95 24.50 -19.47
N GLU A 4 24.87 25.81 -19.69
CA GLU A 4 23.61 26.58 -19.63
C GLU A 4 22.63 26.24 -20.77
N ASN A 5 23.14 26.01 -21.99
CA ASN A 5 22.31 25.73 -23.17
C ASN A 5 21.68 24.33 -23.15
N CYS A 6 22.33 23.36 -22.49
CA CYS A 6 21.78 22.01 -22.33
C CYS A 6 20.64 22.00 -21.31
N SER A 7 20.80 22.71 -20.19
CA SER A 7 19.79 22.83 -19.14
C SER A 7 18.48 23.45 -19.65
N ARG A 8 18.55 24.57 -20.40
CA ARG A 8 17.34 25.22 -20.95
C ARG A 8 16.56 24.33 -21.92
N LYS A 9 17.27 23.56 -22.76
CA LYS A 9 16.63 22.62 -23.70
C LYS A 9 15.90 21.49 -22.96
N SER A 10 16.49 20.96 -21.89
CA SER A 10 15.86 19.91 -21.07
C SER A 10 14.62 20.43 -20.34
N VAL A 11 14.68 21.65 -19.80
CA VAL A 11 13.55 22.31 -19.17
C VAL A 11 12.41 22.55 -20.17
N SER A 12 12.71 23.03 -21.38
CA SER A 12 11.70 23.20 -22.44
C SER A 12 10.97 21.90 -22.76
N LYS A 13 11.71 20.79 -22.90
CA LYS A 13 11.11 19.48 -23.18
C LYS A 13 10.18 19.00 -22.06
N LEU A 14 10.53 19.25 -20.80
CA LEU A 14 9.67 18.92 -19.66
C LEU A 14 8.36 19.71 -19.73
N PHE A 15 8.43 21.01 -19.98
CA PHE A 15 7.24 21.85 -20.13
C PHE A 15 6.38 21.47 -21.33
N ASP A 16 6.98 21.12 -22.46
CA ASP A 16 6.24 20.62 -23.63
C ASP A 16 5.50 19.31 -23.31
N CYS A 17 6.13 18.42 -22.53
CA CYS A 17 5.52 17.16 -22.11
C CYS A 17 4.36 17.39 -21.12
N LEU A 18 4.57 18.23 -20.11
CA LEU A 18 3.54 18.60 -19.14
C LEU A 18 2.34 19.27 -19.82
N SER A 19 2.59 20.19 -20.76
CA SER A 19 1.52 20.91 -21.46
C SER A 19 0.63 19.95 -22.26
N LYS A 20 1.24 19.01 -23.00
CA LYS A 20 0.50 17.97 -23.75
C LYS A 20 -0.34 17.08 -22.84
N GLU A 21 0.20 16.68 -21.69
CA GLU A 21 -0.53 15.83 -20.75
C GLU A 21 -1.67 16.57 -20.04
N ILE A 22 -1.48 17.86 -19.70
CA ILE A 22 -2.55 18.72 -19.17
C ILE A 22 -3.67 18.89 -20.22
N GLU A 23 -3.32 19.17 -21.47
CA GLU A 23 -4.29 19.30 -22.56
C GLU A 23 -5.10 18.01 -22.77
N LYS A 24 -4.44 16.86 -22.67
CA LYS A 24 -5.06 15.54 -22.83
C LYS A 24 -5.99 15.19 -21.67
N GLN A 25 -5.56 15.42 -20.43
CA GLN A 25 -6.29 14.96 -19.24
C GLN A 25 -7.29 15.99 -18.70
N GLN A 26 -7.14 17.27 -19.07
CA GLN A 26 -7.95 18.39 -18.59
C GLN A 26 -8.18 18.35 -17.06
N PRO A 27 -7.09 18.30 -16.26
CA PRO A 27 -7.22 18.15 -14.81
C PRO A 27 -7.87 19.39 -14.19
N LYS A 28 -8.82 19.16 -13.26
CA LYS A 28 -9.47 20.24 -12.51
C LYS A 28 -8.48 21.09 -11.69
N ASN A 29 -7.41 20.46 -11.20
CA ASN A 29 -6.33 21.11 -10.48
C ASN A 29 -5.00 20.85 -11.20
N VAL A 30 -4.57 21.82 -12.00
CA VAL A 30 -3.35 21.73 -12.82
C VAL A 30 -2.09 21.61 -11.97
N ILE A 31 -2.01 22.32 -10.84
CA ILE A 31 -0.82 22.28 -9.97
C ILE A 31 -0.67 20.90 -9.33
N HIS A 32 -1.75 20.35 -8.77
CA HIS A 32 -1.73 18.99 -8.24
C HIS A 32 -1.34 17.98 -9.30
N PHE A 33 -1.88 18.11 -10.53
CA PHE A 33 -1.52 17.25 -11.65
C PHE A 33 -0.02 17.34 -12.00
N MET A 34 0.54 18.54 -12.04
CA MET A 34 1.97 18.72 -12.33
C MET A 34 2.84 18.04 -11.27
N VAL A 35 2.52 18.19 -9.99
CA VAL A 35 3.27 17.54 -8.90
C VAL A 35 3.15 16.03 -8.99
N ASP A 36 1.93 15.50 -9.18
CA ASP A 36 1.65 14.07 -9.35
C ASP A 36 2.40 13.48 -10.56
N PHE A 37 2.39 14.18 -11.69
CA PHE A 37 3.13 13.81 -12.89
C PHE A 37 4.64 13.75 -12.63
N LEU A 38 5.19 14.73 -11.89
CA LEU A 38 6.60 14.76 -11.55
C LEU A 38 6.98 13.62 -10.61
N CYS A 39 6.16 13.35 -9.59
CA CYS A 39 6.37 12.24 -8.66
C CYS A 39 6.37 10.89 -9.39
N LYS A 40 5.40 10.65 -10.27
CA LYS A 40 5.26 9.39 -11.01
C LYS A 40 6.38 9.13 -12.02
N ASN A 41 6.80 10.17 -12.76
CA ASN A 41 7.74 9.98 -13.87
C ASN A 41 9.20 10.28 -13.50
N TYR A 42 9.42 11.05 -12.43
CA TYR A 42 10.76 11.52 -12.03
C TYR A 42 11.03 11.34 -10.54
N GLY A 43 10.29 10.47 -9.84
CA GLY A 43 10.38 10.30 -8.39
C GLY A 43 11.80 10.02 -7.85
N SER A 44 12.64 9.32 -8.62
CA SER A 44 14.06 9.08 -8.28
C SER A 44 14.89 10.37 -8.15
N HIS A 45 14.50 11.43 -8.86
CA HIS A 45 15.16 12.74 -8.82
C HIS A 45 14.65 13.63 -7.68
N LEU A 46 13.53 13.28 -7.05
CA LEU A 46 12.86 14.09 -6.03
C LEU A 46 13.28 13.75 -4.59
N ARG A 47 14.37 12.98 -4.41
CA ARG A 47 14.99 12.68 -3.11
C ARG A 47 13.99 12.23 -2.01
N GLY A 48 13.05 11.36 -2.38
CA GLY A 48 12.05 10.82 -1.45
C GLY A 48 10.76 11.64 -1.32
N PHE A 49 10.67 12.83 -1.93
CA PHE A 49 9.42 13.60 -1.95
C PHE A 49 8.29 12.85 -2.65
N ALA A 50 8.59 12.10 -3.72
CA ALA A 50 7.58 11.26 -4.39
C ALA A 50 6.97 10.23 -3.43
N HIS A 51 7.79 9.63 -2.56
CA HIS A 51 7.28 8.72 -1.54
C HIS A 51 6.35 9.45 -0.57
N VAL A 52 6.74 10.62 -0.05
CA VAL A 52 5.89 11.45 0.84
C VAL A 52 4.57 11.83 0.17
N TRP A 53 4.63 12.18 -1.12
CA TRP A 53 3.46 12.57 -1.91
C TRP A 53 2.47 11.41 -2.08
N ASP A 54 2.97 10.19 -2.20
CA ASP A 54 2.17 8.98 -2.44
C ASP A 54 1.85 8.18 -1.16
N VAL A 55 2.23 8.64 0.03
CA VAL A 55 2.03 7.90 1.30
C VAL A 55 0.57 7.47 1.48
N ASP A 56 -0.39 8.37 1.25
CA ASP A 56 -1.80 8.05 1.40
C ASP A 56 -2.24 6.93 0.45
N LEU A 57 -1.71 6.92 -0.79
CA LEU A 57 -2.01 5.87 -1.77
C LEU A 57 -1.41 4.52 -1.34
N GLU A 58 -0.19 4.51 -0.81
CA GLU A 58 0.45 3.30 -0.30
C GLU A 58 -0.28 2.76 0.94
N LEU A 59 -0.70 3.62 1.87
CA LEU A 59 -1.51 3.23 3.03
C LEU A 59 -2.86 2.63 2.62
N GLU A 60 -3.53 3.17 1.61
CA GLU A 60 -4.78 2.60 1.10
C GLU A 60 -4.57 1.24 0.40
N LYS A 61 -3.42 1.04 -0.26
CA LYS A 61 -3.06 -0.29 -0.81
C LYS A 61 -2.84 -1.30 0.30
N GLU A 62 -2.13 -0.93 1.36
CA GLU A 62 -1.90 -1.78 2.54
C GLU A 62 -3.22 -2.17 3.23
N LYS A 63 -4.12 -1.21 3.46
CA LYS A 63 -5.47 -1.50 3.99
C LYS A 63 -6.24 -2.48 3.12
N LYS A 64 -6.16 -2.32 1.80
CA LYS A 64 -6.79 -3.25 0.85
C LYS A 64 -6.17 -4.64 0.94
N LEU A 65 -4.85 -4.74 1.07
CA LEU A 65 -4.13 -6.00 1.23
C LEU A 65 -4.52 -6.71 2.53
N VAL A 66 -4.66 -5.98 3.63
CA VAL A 66 -5.22 -6.47 4.90
C VAL A 66 -6.61 -7.04 4.70
N ILE A 67 -7.50 -6.34 3.98
CA ILE A 67 -8.85 -6.85 3.69
C ILE A 67 -8.80 -8.16 2.90
N GLU A 68 -7.96 -8.26 1.87
CA GLU A 68 -7.82 -9.47 1.07
C GLU A 68 -7.22 -10.64 1.87
N PHE A 69 -6.27 -10.35 2.77
CA PHE A 69 -5.75 -11.34 3.70
C PHE A 69 -6.86 -11.92 4.58
N PHE A 70 -7.69 -11.08 5.22
CA PHE A 70 -8.81 -11.58 6.03
C PHE A 70 -9.81 -12.40 5.21
N LYS A 71 -10.09 -12.01 3.96
CA LYS A 71 -10.96 -12.79 3.06
C LYS A 71 -10.37 -14.17 2.75
N SER A 72 -9.05 -14.27 2.51
CA SER A 72 -8.36 -15.56 2.33
C SER A 72 -8.56 -16.50 3.52
N GLN A 73 -8.68 -15.93 4.72
CA GLN A 73 -8.93 -16.64 5.98
C GLN A 73 -10.43 -16.87 6.26
N LYS A 74 -11.29 -16.65 5.27
CA LYS A 74 -12.74 -16.79 5.33
C LYS A 74 -13.40 -15.87 6.38
N LEU A 75 -12.79 -14.71 6.62
CA LEU A 75 -13.35 -13.63 7.44
C LEU A 75 -13.93 -12.54 6.52
N THR A 76 -14.90 -11.80 7.03
CA THR A 76 -15.56 -10.75 6.25
C THR A 76 -14.72 -9.47 6.23
N THR A 77 -14.94 -8.63 5.21
CA THR A 77 -14.38 -7.27 5.17
C THR A 77 -14.71 -6.48 6.42
N GLU A 78 -15.87 -6.70 7.03
CA GLU A 78 -16.26 -6.00 8.26
C GLU A 78 -15.39 -6.38 9.44
N ILE A 79 -15.00 -7.66 9.56
CA ILE A 79 -14.03 -8.07 10.57
C ILE A 79 -12.67 -7.41 10.31
N ALA A 80 -12.20 -7.38 9.06
CA ALA A 80 -10.93 -6.73 8.70
C ALA A 80 -10.90 -5.24 9.09
N LYS A 81 -12.01 -4.51 8.87
CA LYS A 81 -12.13 -3.10 9.25
C LYS A 81 -11.93 -2.86 10.74
N HIS A 82 -12.35 -3.79 11.61
CA HIS A 82 -12.14 -3.64 13.04
C HIS A 82 -10.66 -3.57 13.42
N PHE A 83 -9.80 -4.29 12.69
CA PHE A 83 -8.34 -4.26 12.87
C PHE A 83 -7.75 -2.97 12.30
N ILE A 84 -8.21 -2.53 11.12
CA ILE A 84 -7.79 -1.26 10.51
C ILE A 84 -8.12 -0.07 11.45
N ASN A 85 -9.31 -0.06 12.05
CA ASN A 85 -9.77 1.02 12.94
C ASN A 85 -8.90 1.22 14.18
N VAL A 86 -8.19 0.18 14.63
CA VAL A 86 -7.27 0.25 15.78
C VAL A 86 -5.80 0.42 15.37
N GLY A 87 -5.53 0.63 14.07
CA GLY A 87 -4.17 0.86 13.55
C GLY A 87 -3.43 -0.40 13.10
N PHE A 88 -4.12 -1.54 12.95
CA PHE A 88 -3.56 -2.71 12.28
C PHE A 88 -3.93 -2.70 10.79
N ASP A 89 -3.45 -1.67 10.09
CA ASP A 89 -3.84 -1.30 8.73
C ASP A 89 -2.79 -1.64 7.66
N SER A 90 -1.74 -2.40 8.03
CA SER A 90 -0.73 -2.97 7.14
C SER A 90 -0.46 -4.43 7.46
N MET A 91 0.05 -5.19 6.47
CA MET A 91 0.42 -6.59 6.70
C MET A 91 1.52 -6.75 7.76
N GLU A 92 2.43 -5.78 7.85
CA GLU A 92 3.46 -5.72 8.90
C GLU A 92 2.84 -5.58 10.28
N SER A 93 1.92 -4.62 10.46
CA SER A 93 1.27 -4.39 11.76
C SER A 93 0.51 -5.63 12.26
N LEU A 94 -0.11 -6.40 11.35
CA LEU A 94 -0.83 -7.63 11.70
C LEU A 94 0.09 -8.72 12.28
N LEU A 95 1.38 -8.75 11.90
CA LEU A 95 2.33 -9.76 12.41
C LEU A 95 2.60 -9.63 13.91
N TYR A 96 2.34 -8.44 14.47
CA TYR A 96 2.51 -8.16 15.90
C TYR A 96 1.27 -8.51 16.74
N LEU A 97 0.18 -8.96 16.10
CA LEU A 97 -1.03 -9.37 16.80
C LEU A 97 -0.84 -10.67 17.56
N ASN A 98 -1.47 -10.74 18.73
CA ASN A 98 -1.59 -11.95 19.52
C ASN A 98 -3.05 -12.14 19.95
N ALA A 99 -3.41 -13.33 20.43
CA ALA A 99 -4.80 -13.63 20.78
C ALA A 99 -5.36 -12.76 21.93
N HIS A 100 -4.51 -12.14 22.76
CA HIS A 100 -4.95 -11.37 23.92
C HIS A 100 -5.56 -10.01 23.55
N ILE A 101 -5.16 -9.43 22.42
CA ILE A 101 -5.68 -8.12 21.99
C ILE A 101 -7.06 -8.20 21.32
N LEU A 102 -7.56 -9.40 21.04
CA LEU A 102 -8.84 -9.58 20.34
C LEU A 102 -10.02 -8.97 21.09
N ASP A 103 -10.04 -9.11 22.42
CA ASP A 103 -11.11 -8.52 23.25
C ASP A 103 -10.99 -6.98 23.28
N ASP A 104 -9.77 -6.43 23.22
CA ASP A 104 -9.55 -4.98 23.14
C ASP A 104 -10.03 -4.41 21.79
N ILE A 105 -9.78 -5.12 20.69
CA ILE A 105 -10.23 -4.73 19.35
C ILE A 105 -11.76 -4.74 19.27
N GLU A 106 -12.39 -5.79 19.79
CA GLU A 106 -13.84 -5.91 19.85
C GLU A 106 -14.46 -4.77 20.67
N LYS A 107 -13.89 -4.49 21.85
CA LYS A 107 -14.33 -3.39 22.72
C LYS A 107 -14.14 -2.02 22.09
N PHE A 108 -13.00 -1.76 21.44
CA PHE A 108 -12.73 -0.49 20.77
C PHE A 108 -13.74 -0.21 19.65
N ASN A 109 -14.09 -1.24 18.88
CA ASN A 109 -15.07 -1.13 17.81
C ASN A 109 -16.53 -1.16 18.29
N ASN A 110 -16.77 -1.35 19.60
CA ASN A 110 -18.10 -1.47 20.19
C ASN A 110 -18.96 -2.55 19.49
N VAL A 111 -18.36 -3.71 19.24
CA VAL A 111 -19.02 -4.85 18.60
C VAL A 111 -19.00 -6.06 19.51
N ASN A 112 -19.83 -7.06 19.21
CA ASN A 112 -19.75 -8.39 19.82
C ASN A 112 -19.62 -9.42 18.71
N TRP A 113 -18.45 -10.03 18.59
CA TRP A 113 -18.17 -11.07 17.61
C TRP A 113 -18.80 -12.39 18.04
N LEU A 114 -19.41 -13.06 17.06
CA LEU A 114 -19.91 -14.42 17.26
C LEU A 114 -18.75 -15.36 17.64
N PRO A 115 -18.99 -16.39 18.48
CA PRO A 115 -17.94 -17.33 18.90
C PRO A 115 -17.16 -17.95 17.73
N GLY A 116 -17.83 -18.23 16.61
CA GLY A 116 -17.18 -18.76 15.40
C GLY A 116 -16.21 -17.77 14.74
N HIS A 117 -16.44 -16.46 14.83
CA HIS A 117 -15.48 -15.46 14.36
C HIS A 117 -14.27 -15.39 15.30
N LYS A 118 -14.48 -15.41 16.62
CA LYS A 118 -13.39 -15.43 17.61
C LYS A 118 -12.47 -16.63 17.42
N ILE A 119 -13.04 -17.83 17.24
CA ILE A 119 -12.24 -19.05 17.02
C ILE A 119 -11.41 -18.95 15.74
N ARG A 120 -11.99 -18.47 14.63
CA ARG A 120 -11.23 -18.29 13.38
C ARG A 120 -10.10 -17.28 13.52
N LEU A 121 -10.34 -16.16 14.20
CA LEU A 121 -9.30 -15.17 14.49
C LEU A 121 -8.17 -15.78 15.34
N GLN A 122 -8.50 -16.52 16.40
CA GLN A 122 -7.50 -17.20 17.23
C GLN A 122 -6.65 -18.19 16.42
N GLN A 123 -7.28 -19.00 15.54
CA GLN A 123 -6.58 -19.93 14.65
C GLN A 123 -5.70 -19.22 13.61
N MET A 124 -6.21 -18.12 13.05
CA MET A 124 -5.46 -17.30 12.11
C MET A 124 -4.19 -16.73 12.77
N PHE A 125 -4.30 -16.20 13.99
CA PHE A 125 -3.16 -15.61 14.69
C PHE A 125 -2.20 -16.65 15.30
N SER A 126 -2.66 -17.86 15.62
CA SER A 126 -1.77 -18.92 16.12
C SER A 126 -0.72 -19.35 15.09
N ASN A 127 -1.00 -19.18 13.79
CA ASN A 127 -0.10 -19.54 12.69
C ASN A 127 0.12 -18.36 11.73
N MET A 128 0.19 -17.14 12.27
CA MET A 128 0.18 -15.89 11.49
C MET A 128 1.26 -15.87 10.39
N GLN A 129 2.50 -16.27 10.72
CA GLN A 129 3.61 -16.24 9.77
C GLN A 129 3.39 -17.16 8.57
N GLU A 130 2.89 -18.38 8.79
CA GLU A 130 2.61 -19.32 7.71
C GLU A 130 1.38 -18.90 6.90
N ASN A 131 0.37 -18.32 7.54
CA ASN A 131 -0.81 -17.79 6.87
C ASN A 131 -0.45 -16.61 5.95
N VAL A 132 0.39 -15.68 6.41
CA VAL A 132 0.88 -14.56 5.58
C VAL A 132 1.73 -15.06 4.42
N LYS A 133 2.62 -16.03 4.67
CA LYS A 133 3.44 -16.64 3.61
C LYS A 133 2.59 -17.35 2.56
N THR A 134 1.58 -18.12 2.98
CA THR A 134 0.63 -18.79 2.08
C THR A 134 -0.15 -17.78 1.27
N PHE A 135 -0.65 -16.72 1.94
CA PHE A 135 -1.36 -15.64 1.28
C PHE A 135 -0.53 -15.01 0.16
N TYR A 136 0.71 -14.59 0.42
CA TYR A 136 1.57 -14.03 -0.63
C TYR A 136 1.89 -15.03 -1.74
N ALA A 137 2.11 -16.31 -1.41
CA ALA A 137 2.36 -17.34 -2.41
C ALA A 137 1.17 -17.59 -3.36
N GLU A 138 -0.05 -17.32 -2.92
CA GLU A 138 -1.27 -17.37 -3.73
C GLU A 138 -1.53 -16.04 -4.44
N TYR A 139 -1.37 -14.93 -3.73
CA TYR A 139 -1.55 -13.57 -4.23
C TYR A 139 -0.61 -13.28 -5.41
N ASP A 140 0.68 -13.64 -5.31
CA ASP A 140 1.68 -13.47 -6.38
C ASP A 140 1.36 -14.28 -7.65
N LYS A 141 0.64 -15.42 -7.51
CA LYS A 141 0.22 -16.22 -8.68
C LYS A 141 -0.91 -15.55 -9.45
N ASP A 142 -1.76 -14.81 -8.75
CA ASP A 142 -2.83 -14.01 -9.35
C ASP A 142 -2.32 -12.63 -9.84
N ASP A 143 -1.24 -12.11 -9.25
CA ASP A 143 -0.64 -10.80 -9.59
C ASP A 143 0.19 -10.78 -10.89
N ILE A 144 0.34 -11.92 -11.58
CA ILE A 144 0.70 -11.94 -13.01
C ILE A 144 -0.35 -11.20 -13.87
N LYS A 145 -1.50 -10.81 -13.28
CA LYS A 145 -2.46 -9.88 -13.89
C LYS A 145 -2.46 -8.45 -13.30
N CYS A 146 -1.72 -8.13 -12.23
CA CYS A 146 -1.75 -6.79 -11.61
C CYS A 146 -0.41 -6.30 -10.98
N GLY A 147 0.73 -6.66 -11.55
CA GLY A 147 1.87 -5.72 -11.71
C GLY A 147 2.37 -4.95 -10.49
N LEU A 148 2.58 -5.60 -9.34
CA LEU A 148 3.45 -5.08 -8.27
C LEU A 148 4.48 -6.16 -7.90
N ASP A 149 5.76 -5.84 -8.05
CA ASP A 149 6.87 -6.74 -7.77
C ASP A 149 7.40 -6.51 -6.34
N TYR A 150 6.96 -7.36 -5.41
CA TYR A 150 7.42 -7.36 -4.01
C TYR A 150 8.85 -7.91 -3.84
N SER A 151 9.53 -8.33 -4.91
CA SER A 151 10.93 -8.80 -4.82
C SER A 151 11.90 -7.70 -4.36
N ALA A 152 11.51 -6.42 -4.50
CA ALA A 152 12.31 -5.28 -4.05
C ALA A 152 12.39 -5.10 -2.52
N LEU A 153 11.50 -5.73 -1.75
CA LEU A 153 11.52 -5.66 -0.27
C LEU A 153 12.43 -6.71 0.37
N ARG A 154 12.99 -7.65 -0.42
CA ARG A 154 13.99 -8.61 0.06
C ARG A 154 15.37 -7.96 0.07
N VAL A 155 15.64 -7.13 1.07
CA VAL A 155 17.02 -6.80 1.43
C VAL A 155 17.66 -8.07 2.01
N SER A 156 18.50 -8.73 1.21
CA SER A 156 19.37 -9.80 1.68
C SER A 156 20.23 -9.27 2.85
N PRO A 157 20.31 -9.98 3.99
CA PRO A 157 21.36 -9.69 4.95
C PRO A 157 22.69 -10.07 4.29
N GLY A 158 23.55 -9.07 4.12
CA GLY A 158 24.85 -9.22 3.47
C GLY A 158 25.69 -10.35 4.06
N ARG A 159 26.36 -11.07 3.18
CA ARG A 159 27.64 -11.72 3.45
C ARG A 159 28.65 -11.22 2.43
#